data_AF-A0AAV9VS85-F1
#
_entry.id   AF-A0AAV9VS85-F1
#
_cell.length_a   1.000
_cell.length_b   1.000
_cell.length_c   1.000
_cell.angle_alpha   90.00
_cell.angle_beta   90.00
_cell.angle_gamma   90.00
#
_symmetry.space_group_name_H-M   'P 1'
#
loop_
_entity.id
_entity.type
_entity.pdbx_description
1 polymer ?
#
loop_
_entity_poly.entity_id
_entity_poly.type
_entity_poly.pdbx_seq_one_letter_code
_entity_poly.pdbx_strand_id
1 'polypeptide(L)'
;MAAESTVSLALEDDWSRELQAAPNLIHIMGICAALTSKKEVLTMEIQDSRLTNKGLLPNLLHLSNCGQSAFHQVHSDTYKIAIRSEDIGRDGGYIDRIIKNFDKDDPRAKRRLERALNGLEEQVKLSKAEGQVTEATFSDWRQKTEILHEAVTEERRKMYIVLSNKIEGEKEVRMKHEVAEGDKIRAEKSFNEAKVAADDAKNAASKAYNDIRSAKGVAGKVAVSMVVGTFGPLLYTAFEGLMAYNKARGAERAKHTLELQSDALKQLERDLQKIGLEVDATNSETERWKAVYGAVDLALQNLTGLQHHIQEMVKYFRSLSDQIEILSEKCHEKVRRVVQETESDEDGKVDEEDLEELLDSARQIKAFALVVHAKARVYASVSQTEIFRGFQLINTLGNCDPLSIPDEEYIERSAGELDVYRRKAESGIAKSVYESKQWLFAEYKKLYPTLTDDSPLNPARQQPPPYTLVQTITTN
;
A
#
# COMPACT_ATOMS: atom_id res chain seq x y z
N MET A 1 45.55 -10.19 -10.45
CA MET A 1 44.54 -9.25 -11.00
C MET A 1 43.09 -9.79 -10.92
N ALA A 2 42.74 -10.97 -11.45
CA ALA A 2 41.35 -11.46 -11.41
C ALA A 2 40.82 -11.76 -9.98
N ALA A 3 41.68 -12.27 -9.10
CA ALA A 3 41.35 -12.54 -7.69
C ALA A 3 41.07 -11.25 -6.88
N GLU A 4 41.90 -10.23 -7.03
CA GLU A 4 41.72 -8.92 -6.39
C GLU A 4 40.42 -8.25 -6.85
N SER A 5 40.05 -8.41 -8.12
CA SER A 5 38.77 -7.92 -8.65
C SER A 5 37.55 -8.60 -8.00
N THR A 6 37.64 -9.89 -7.67
CA THR A 6 36.55 -10.62 -7.00
C THR A 6 36.40 -10.19 -5.55
N VAL A 7 37.54 -10.04 -4.84
CA VAL A 7 37.59 -9.57 -3.45
C VAL A 7 37.07 -8.14 -3.33
N SER A 8 37.45 -7.26 -4.27
CA SER A 8 36.96 -5.88 -4.33
C SER A 8 35.45 -5.85 -4.49
N LEU A 9 34.92 -6.55 -5.50
CA LEU A 9 33.48 -6.60 -5.78
C LEU A 9 32.67 -7.07 -4.55
N ALA A 10 33.10 -8.16 -3.91
CA ALA A 10 32.39 -8.69 -2.75
C ALA A 10 32.40 -7.75 -1.53
N LEU A 11 33.49 -7.02 -1.30
CA LEU A 11 33.61 -6.12 -0.15
C LEU A 11 32.99 -4.75 -0.41
N GLU A 12 32.95 -4.29 -1.66
CA GLU A 12 32.39 -2.99 -2.06
C GLU A 12 30.88 -3.05 -2.30
N ASP A 13 30.36 -4.17 -2.81
CA ASP A 13 28.93 -4.37 -3.06
C ASP A 13 28.08 -4.10 -1.80
N ASP A 14 27.02 -3.31 -1.93
CA ASP A 14 26.13 -2.96 -0.81
C ASP A 14 24.98 -3.96 -0.63
N TRP A 15 25.31 -5.13 -0.11
CA TRP A 15 24.34 -6.19 0.18
C TRP A 15 23.35 -5.77 1.28
N SER A 16 23.70 -4.78 2.11
CA SER A 16 22.85 -4.31 3.20
C SER A 16 21.60 -3.63 2.64
N ARG A 17 21.78 -2.77 1.65
CA ARG A 17 20.66 -2.06 1.02
C ARG A 17 19.64 -3.03 0.43
N GLU A 18 20.09 -4.06 -0.27
CA GLU A 18 19.19 -5.03 -0.89
C GLU A 18 18.44 -5.85 0.18
N LEU A 19 19.13 -6.29 1.24
CA LEU A 19 18.51 -7.03 2.33
C LEU A 19 17.55 -6.19 3.18
N GLN A 20 17.78 -4.88 3.30
CA GLN A 20 16.87 -3.94 3.96
C GLN A 20 15.53 -3.79 3.23
N ALA A 21 15.39 -4.31 2.01
CA ALA A 21 14.08 -4.42 1.37
C ALA A 21 13.14 -5.39 2.11
N ALA A 22 13.66 -6.42 2.78
CA ALA A 22 12.85 -7.41 3.51
C ALA A 22 11.97 -6.81 4.63
N PRO A 23 12.48 -6.00 5.58
CA PRO A 23 11.64 -5.37 6.59
C PRO A 23 10.62 -4.39 6.00
N ASN A 24 10.94 -3.73 4.87
CA ASN A 24 9.98 -2.88 4.17
C ASN A 24 8.84 -3.70 3.54
N LEU A 25 9.13 -4.86 2.95
CA LEU A 25 8.11 -5.79 2.46
C LEU A 25 7.16 -6.21 3.58
N ILE A 26 7.71 -6.62 4.72
CA ILE A 26 6.93 -7.03 5.90
C ILE A 26 6.07 -5.87 6.40
N HIS A 27 6.64 -4.67 6.51
CA HIS A 27 5.89 -3.48 6.91
C HIS A 27 4.67 -3.26 6.01
N ILE A 28 4.86 -3.31 4.68
CA ILE A 28 3.76 -3.14 3.73
C ILE A 28 2.75 -4.29 3.81
N MET A 29 3.20 -5.54 3.94
CA MET A 29 2.33 -6.70 4.13
C MET A 29 1.48 -6.56 5.40
N GLY A 30 2.06 -6.04 6.48
CA GLY A 30 1.37 -5.75 7.72
C GLY A 30 0.32 -4.65 7.58
N ILE A 31 0.61 -3.59 6.84
CA ILE A 31 -0.39 -2.55 6.52
C ILE A 31 -1.51 -3.14 5.67
N CYS A 32 -1.19 -3.95 4.65
CA CYS A 32 -2.19 -4.65 3.85
C CYS A 32 -3.07 -5.57 4.70
N ALA A 33 -2.50 -6.23 5.71
CA ALA A 33 -3.24 -7.02 6.69
C ALA A 33 -4.09 -6.15 7.63
N ALA A 34 -3.65 -4.94 7.98
CA ALA A 34 -4.46 -4.02 8.79
C ALA A 34 -5.65 -3.46 7.99
N LEU A 35 -5.47 -3.20 6.69
CA LEU A 35 -6.53 -2.73 5.79
C LEU A 35 -7.69 -3.70 5.64
N THR A 36 -7.52 -4.95 6.03
CA THR A 36 -8.60 -5.95 6.00
C THR A 36 -9.70 -5.66 7.01
N SER A 37 -9.47 -4.79 8.00
CA SER A 37 -10.52 -4.36 8.92
C SER A 37 -11.52 -3.42 8.25
N LYS A 38 -11.10 -2.67 7.22
CA LYS A 38 -11.97 -1.72 6.52
C LYS A 38 -13.05 -2.41 5.71
N LYS A 39 -14.31 -2.12 6.05
CA LYS A 39 -15.50 -2.65 5.38
C LYS A 39 -15.51 -2.39 3.87
N GLU A 40 -14.98 -1.25 3.44
CA GLU A 40 -14.89 -0.86 2.03
C GLU A 40 -14.03 -1.86 1.25
N VAL A 41 -12.89 -2.26 1.81
CA VAL A 41 -11.95 -3.23 1.22
C VAL A 41 -12.57 -4.63 1.17
N LEU A 42 -13.32 -5.01 2.22
CA LEU A 42 -14.02 -6.30 2.29
C LEU A 42 -15.03 -6.50 1.15
N THR A 43 -15.70 -5.42 0.75
CA THR A 43 -16.75 -5.47 -0.28
C THR A 43 -16.23 -5.25 -1.70
N MET A 44 -14.95 -4.95 -1.87
CA MET A 44 -14.40 -4.62 -3.18
C MET A 44 -14.12 -5.88 -4.01
N GLU A 45 -14.75 -5.94 -5.18
CA GLU A 45 -14.46 -6.92 -6.21
C GLU A 45 -13.48 -6.36 -7.25
N ILE A 46 -12.58 -7.22 -7.73
CA ILE A 46 -11.63 -6.98 -8.79
C ILE A 46 -11.91 -7.98 -9.90
N GLN A 47 -12.11 -7.48 -11.11
CA GLN A 47 -12.42 -8.30 -12.28
C GLN A 47 -11.15 -8.49 -13.13
N ASP A 48 -10.38 -9.53 -12.82
CA ASP A 48 -9.25 -9.98 -13.65
C ASP A 48 -9.19 -11.52 -13.64
N SER A 49 -9.16 -12.14 -14.82
CA SER A 49 -9.17 -13.60 -14.97
C SER A 49 -7.87 -14.29 -14.56
N ARG A 50 -6.78 -13.52 -14.42
CA ARG A 50 -5.47 -14.00 -13.96
C ARG A 50 -5.37 -14.10 -12.44
N LEU A 51 -6.28 -13.44 -11.71
CA LEU A 51 -6.32 -13.48 -10.25
C LEU A 51 -7.00 -14.75 -9.76
N THR A 52 -6.48 -15.30 -8.66
CA THR A 52 -7.06 -16.48 -8.02
C THR A 52 -8.40 -16.18 -7.36
N ASN A 53 -8.58 -14.96 -6.85
CA ASN A 53 -9.78 -14.54 -6.13
C ASN A 53 -10.44 -13.33 -6.80
N LYS A 54 -11.74 -13.17 -6.58
CA LYS A 54 -12.51 -12.03 -7.10
C LYS A 54 -12.45 -10.79 -6.21
N GLY A 55 -12.05 -10.89 -4.95
CA GLY A 55 -12.02 -9.75 -4.02
C GLY A 55 -10.64 -9.13 -3.86
N LEU A 56 -10.55 -7.83 -3.54
CA LEU A 56 -9.27 -7.20 -3.21
C LEU A 56 -8.62 -7.87 -1.98
N LEU A 57 -9.39 -8.00 -0.89
CA LEU A 57 -8.95 -8.64 0.34
C LEU A 57 -8.29 -10.02 0.12
N PRO A 58 -8.99 -11.03 -0.43
CA PRO A 58 -8.41 -12.38 -0.54
C PRO A 58 -7.18 -12.41 -1.45
N ASN A 59 -7.06 -11.49 -2.42
CA ASN A 59 -5.84 -11.37 -3.22
C ASN A 59 -4.68 -10.74 -2.42
N LEU A 60 -4.92 -9.70 -1.62
CA LEU A 60 -3.89 -9.15 -0.72
C LEU A 60 -3.40 -10.18 0.30
N LEU A 61 -4.32 -10.95 0.90
CA LEU A 61 -3.96 -12.05 1.80
C LEU A 61 -3.19 -13.15 1.07
N HIS A 62 -3.59 -13.50 -0.16
CA HIS A 62 -2.86 -14.47 -0.98
C HIS A 62 -1.42 -14.01 -1.25
N LEU A 63 -1.22 -12.73 -1.63
CA LEU A 63 0.11 -12.17 -1.82
C LEU A 63 0.93 -12.18 -0.52
N SER A 64 0.30 -11.88 0.62
CA SER A 64 0.96 -11.94 1.92
C SER A 64 1.45 -13.36 2.23
N ASN A 65 0.59 -14.36 2.03
CA ASN A 65 0.93 -15.77 2.24
C ASN A 65 2.00 -16.28 1.26
N CYS A 66 1.94 -15.86 -0.01
CA CYS A 66 3.01 -16.13 -0.99
C CYS A 66 4.33 -15.52 -0.55
N GLY A 67 4.33 -14.27 -0.08
CA GLY A 67 5.52 -13.60 0.44
C GLY A 67 6.13 -14.35 1.63
N GLN A 68 5.31 -14.67 2.65
CA GLN A 68 5.77 -15.42 3.81
C GLN A 68 6.37 -16.78 3.39
N SER A 69 5.70 -17.50 2.50
CA SER A 69 6.19 -18.79 1.98
C SER A 69 7.51 -18.63 1.22
N ALA A 70 7.65 -17.56 0.42
CA ALA A 70 8.88 -17.24 -0.29
C ALA A 70 10.04 -17.00 0.68
N PHE A 71 9.85 -16.21 1.74
CA PHE A 71 10.87 -15.99 2.77
C PHE A 71 11.28 -17.29 3.49
N HIS A 72 10.33 -18.16 3.82
CA HIS A 72 10.64 -19.46 4.44
C HIS A 72 11.43 -20.39 3.51
N GLN A 73 11.01 -20.49 2.24
CA GLN A 73 11.70 -21.33 1.25
C GLN A 73 13.14 -20.84 1.06
N VAL A 74 13.31 -19.54 0.86
CA VAL A 74 14.63 -18.96 0.61
C VAL A 74 15.52 -19.02 1.84
N HIS A 75 14.97 -18.92 3.05
CA HIS A 75 15.73 -19.19 4.27
C HIS A 75 16.31 -20.61 4.29
N SER A 76 15.49 -21.61 3.99
CA SER A 76 15.92 -23.01 3.90
C SER A 76 17.04 -23.20 2.87
N ASP A 77 16.87 -22.61 1.68
CA ASP A 77 17.79 -22.82 0.56
C ASP A 77 19.11 -22.07 0.76
N THR A 78 19.07 -20.80 1.20
CA THR A 78 20.29 -20.06 1.56
C THR A 78 21.03 -20.68 2.73
N TYR A 79 20.35 -21.27 3.72
CA TYR A 79 21.02 -22.01 4.79
C TYR A 79 21.80 -23.22 4.26
N LYS A 80 21.22 -24.00 3.34
CA LYS A 80 21.91 -25.12 2.69
C LYS A 80 23.08 -24.64 1.83
N ILE A 81 22.89 -23.60 1.01
CA ILE A 81 23.95 -22.97 0.22
C ILE A 81 25.11 -22.52 1.14
N ALA A 82 24.81 -21.91 2.29
CA ALA A 82 25.81 -21.47 3.24
C ALA A 82 26.66 -22.64 3.78
N ILE A 83 26.03 -23.76 4.17
CA ILE A 83 26.75 -24.94 4.65
C ILE A 83 27.66 -25.52 3.57
N ARG A 84 27.14 -25.67 2.34
CA ARG A 84 27.90 -26.28 1.24
C ARG A 84 29.08 -25.42 0.80
N SER A 85 28.86 -24.12 0.69
CA SER A 85 29.93 -23.17 0.36
C SER A 85 30.98 -23.09 1.47
N GLU A 86 30.59 -23.26 2.74
CA GLU A 86 31.54 -23.44 3.84
C GLU A 86 32.38 -24.71 3.65
N ASP A 87 31.76 -25.85 3.35
CA ASP A 87 32.46 -27.12 3.13
C ASP A 87 33.46 -27.08 1.96
N ILE A 88 33.17 -26.24 0.96
CA ILE A 88 34.08 -25.97 -0.16
C ILE A 88 35.24 -25.08 0.31
N GLY A 89 34.93 -23.95 0.94
CA GLY A 89 35.86 -22.84 1.17
C GLY A 89 36.62 -22.85 2.51
N ARG A 90 36.23 -23.67 3.50
CA ARG A 90 36.89 -23.72 4.81
C ARG A 90 38.25 -24.41 4.77
N ASP A 91 39.04 -24.16 5.81
CA ASP A 91 40.30 -24.88 6.02
C ASP A 91 40.06 -26.38 6.22
N GLY A 92 40.77 -27.20 5.44
CA GLY A 92 40.53 -28.64 5.35
C GLY A 92 39.29 -29.04 4.53
N GLY A 93 38.66 -28.08 3.84
CA GLY A 93 37.50 -28.28 2.96
C GLY A 93 37.79 -29.08 1.70
N TYR A 94 36.88 -29.06 0.73
CA TYR A 94 37.08 -29.77 -0.54
C TYR A 94 38.32 -29.29 -1.30
N ILE A 95 38.56 -27.98 -1.35
CA ILE A 95 39.68 -27.39 -2.09
C ILE A 95 41.03 -27.77 -1.49
N ASP A 96 41.18 -27.65 -0.17
CA ASP A 96 42.41 -28.05 0.51
C ASP A 96 42.67 -29.57 0.38
N ARG A 97 41.61 -30.38 0.34
CA ARG A 97 41.72 -31.83 0.07
C ARG A 97 42.16 -32.14 -1.35
N ILE A 98 41.74 -31.35 -2.34
CA ILE A 98 42.19 -31.47 -3.73
C ILE A 98 43.69 -31.16 -3.80
N ILE A 99 44.10 -29.97 -3.35
CA ILE A 99 45.51 -29.54 -3.33
C ILE A 99 46.39 -30.57 -2.63
N LYS A 100 45.98 -31.04 -1.44
CA LYS A 100 46.78 -31.97 -0.62
C LYS A 100 47.02 -33.33 -1.30
N ASN A 101 46.18 -33.75 -2.24
CA ASN A 101 46.26 -35.07 -2.87
C ASN A 101 46.62 -35.02 -4.37
N PHE A 102 46.80 -33.84 -4.96
CA PHE A 102 47.05 -33.66 -6.39
C PHE A 102 48.38 -34.28 -6.85
N ASP A 103 49.50 -33.81 -6.30
CA ASP A 103 50.86 -34.28 -6.65
C ASP A 103 51.29 -35.51 -5.82
N LYS A 104 50.38 -36.48 -5.64
CA LYS A 104 50.69 -37.68 -4.85
C LYS A 104 50.53 -38.93 -5.67
N ASP A 105 51.65 -39.56 -5.97
CA ASP A 105 51.69 -40.88 -6.59
C ASP A 105 51.43 -42.02 -5.57
N ASP A 106 50.32 -41.91 -4.85
CA ASP A 106 49.77 -42.95 -3.98
C ASP A 106 48.35 -43.29 -4.46
N PRO A 107 48.02 -44.56 -4.76
CA PRO A 107 46.66 -44.97 -5.13
C PRO A 107 45.57 -44.51 -4.14
N ARG A 108 45.91 -44.37 -2.84
CA ARG A 108 44.96 -43.85 -1.85
C ARG A 108 44.76 -42.34 -1.99
N ALA A 109 45.79 -41.59 -2.37
CA ALA A 109 45.70 -40.16 -2.62
C ALA A 109 44.85 -39.88 -3.87
N LYS A 110 45.07 -40.62 -4.96
CA LYS A 110 44.23 -40.55 -6.18
C LYS A 110 42.74 -40.79 -5.87
N ARG A 111 42.41 -41.88 -5.14
CA ARG A 111 41.03 -42.13 -4.69
C ARG A 111 40.44 -41.05 -3.77
N ARG A 112 41.27 -40.32 -3.03
CA ARG A 112 40.82 -39.21 -2.17
C ARG A 112 40.59 -37.94 -2.99
N LEU A 113 41.45 -37.69 -3.98
CA LEU A 113 41.31 -36.62 -4.96
C LEU A 113 40.01 -36.76 -5.75
N GLU A 114 39.76 -37.93 -6.35
CA GLU A 114 38.50 -38.22 -7.07
C GLU A 114 37.26 -37.99 -6.18
N ARG A 115 37.29 -38.46 -4.94
CA ARG A 115 36.19 -38.25 -3.98
C ARG A 115 36.01 -36.77 -3.62
N ALA A 116 37.10 -36.01 -3.53
CA ALA A 116 37.04 -34.59 -3.26
C ALA A 116 36.49 -33.81 -4.46
N LEU A 117 36.90 -34.16 -5.69
CA LEU A 117 36.39 -33.57 -6.93
C LEU A 117 34.90 -33.85 -7.14
N ASN A 118 34.49 -35.12 -7.06
CA ASN A 118 33.09 -35.51 -7.18
C ASN A 118 32.23 -34.84 -6.09
N GLY A 119 32.76 -34.75 -4.87
CA GLY A 119 32.09 -34.06 -3.79
C GLY A 119 31.94 -32.56 -4.03
N LEU A 120 33.00 -31.89 -4.50
CA LEU A 120 32.97 -30.47 -4.87
C LEU A 120 31.92 -30.21 -5.96
N GLU A 121 31.93 -30.98 -7.04
CA GLU A 121 30.98 -30.86 -8.15
C GLU A 121 29.54 -31.02 -7.67
N GLU A 122 29.27 -32.03 -6.85
CA GLU A 122 27.94 -32.27 -6.30
C GLU A 122 27.49 -31.12 -5.40
N GLN A 123 28.35 -30.61 -4.50
CA GLN A 123 28.00 -29.47 -3.64
C GLN A 123 27.67 -28.21 -4.45
N VAL A 124 28.45 -27.93 -5.50
CA VAL A 124 28.23 -26.77 -6.37
C VAL A 124 26.95 -26.93 -7.19
N LYS A 125 26.72 -28.11 -7.77
CA LYS A 125 25.49 -28.43 -8.50
C LYS A 125 24.24 -28.26 -7.65
N LEU A 126 24.25 -28.77 -6.42
CA LEU A 126 23.13 -28.63 -5.48
C LEU A 126 22.91 -27.16 -5.10
N SER A 127 23.98 -26.41 -4.85
CA SER A 127 23.89 -24.98 -4.54
C SER A 127 23.32 -24.18 -5.71
N LYS A 128 23.69 -24.52 -6.95
CA LYS A 128 23.15 -23.90 -8.17
C LYS A 128 21.65 -24.16 -8.32
N ALA A 129 21.22 -25.40 -8.11
CA ALA A 129 19.79 -25.74 -8.16
C ALA A 129 18.97 -24.94 -7.13
N GLU A 130 19.48 -24.79 -5.92
CA GLU A 130 18.81 -24.02 -4.86
C GLU A 130 18.83 -22.50 -5.10
N GLY A 131 19.91 -21.96 -5.68
CA GLY A 131 19.97 -20.56 -6.10
C GLY A 131 18.91 -20.24 -7.17
N GLN A 132 18.73 -21.15 -8.15
CA GLN A 132 17.70 -21.03 -9.18
C GLN A 132 16.29 -21.09 -8.59
N VAL A 133 16.03 -22.01 -7.65
CA VAL A 133 14.73 -22.10 -6.95
C VAL A 133 14.46 -20.81 -6.16
N THR A 134 15.48 -20.26 -5.50
CA THR A 134 15.39 -19.03 -4.72
C THR A 134 15.01 -17.83 -5.61
N GLU A 135 15.69 -17.63 -6.73
CA GLU A 135 15.37 -16.56 -7.68
C GLU A 135 13.97 -16.72 -8.29
N ALA A 136 13.61 -17.95 -8.68
CA ALA A 136 12.31 -18.25 -9.27
C ALA A 136 11.16 -17.96 -8.29
N THR A 137 11.35 -18.27 -7.00
CA THR A 137 10.34 -18.06 -5.95
C THR A 137 9.97 -16.58 -5.77
N PHE A 138 10.97 -15.69 -5.69
CA PHE A 138 10.70 -14.24 -5.60
C PHE A 138 10.21 -13.65 -6.92
N SER A 139 10.63 -14.21 -8.06
CA SER A 139 10.15 -13.78 -9.39
C SER A 139 8.67 -14.12 -9.60
N ASP A 140 8.22 -15.31 -9.17
CA ASP A 140 6.80 -15.70 -9.16
C ASP A 140 5.97 -14.78 -8.25
N TRP A 141 6.49 -14.48 -7.04
CA TRP A 141 5.81 -13.54 -6.14
C TRP A 141 5.69 -12.12 -6.74
N ARG A 142 6.74 -11.65 -7.43
CA ARG A 142 6.72 -10.39 -8.18
C ARG A 142 5.63 -10.38 -9.24
N GLN A 143 5.55 -11.44 -10.04
CA GLN A 143 4.56 -11.58 -11.11
C GLN A 143 3.13 -11.54 -10.56
N LYS A 144 2.86 -12.26 -9.47
CA LYS A 144 1.54 -12.22 -8.80
C LYS A 144 1.19 -10.82 -8.31
N THR A 145 2.16 -10.11 -7.75
CA THR A 145 1.98 -8.72 -7.28
C THR A 145 1.70 -7.77 -8.44
N GLU A 146 2.37 -7.96 -9.59
CA GLU A 146 2.16 -7.19 -10.81
C GLU A 146 0.75 -7.40 -11.39
N ILE A 147 0.29 -8.64 -11.47
CA ILE A 147 -1.08 -8.94 -11.92
C ILE A 147 -2.11 -8.23 -11.02
N LEU A 148 -1.95 -8.26 -9.70
CA LEU A 148 -2.87 -7.56 -8.80
C LEU A 148 -2.75 -6.03 -8.94
N HIS A 149 -1.54 -5.49 -9.07
CA HIS A 149 -1.31 -4.06 -9.26
C HIS A 149 -2.02 -3.54 -10.52
N GLU A 150 -1.89 -4.24 -11.65
CA GLU A 150 -2.57 -3.91 -12.90
C GLU A 150 -4.09 -3.93 -12.74
N ALA A 151 -4.61 -4.99 -12.12
CA ALA A 151 -6.04 -5.16 -11.92
C ALA A 151 -6.65 -4.07 -11.02
N VAL A 152 -5.97 -3.73 -9.91
CA VAL A 152 -6.40 -2.65 -9.02
C VAL A 152 -6.27 -1.29 -9.69
N THR A 153 -5.24 -1.10 -10.53
CA THR A 153 -5.07 0.16 -11.29
C THR A 153 -6.24 0.38 -12.23
N GLU A 154 -6.72 -0.67 -12.89
CA GLU A 154 -7.85 -0.59 -13.79
C GLU A 154 -9.17 -0.34 -13.03
N GLU A 155 -9.38 -1.03 -11.90
CA GLU A 155 -10.55 -0.77 -11.05
C GLU A 155 -10.54 0.67 -10.49
N ARG A 156 -9.37 1.18 -10.08
CA ARG A 156 -9.22 2.58 -9.65
C ARG A 156 -9.67 3.56 -10.74
N ARG A 157 -9.33 3.32 -12.01
CA ARG A 157 -9.76 4.18 -13.12
C ARG A 157 -11.29 4.18 -13.28
N LYS A 158 -11.93 3.01 -13.22
CA LYS A 158 -13.40 2.90 -13.29
C LYS A 158 -14.05 3.63 -12.11
N MET A 159 -13.52 3.43 -10.90
CA MET A 159 -14.02 4.09 -9.70
C MET A 159 -13.87 5.60 -9.75
N TYR A 160 -12.77 6.13 -10.31
CA TYR A 160 -12.60 7.57 -10.50
C TYR A 160 -13.72 8.19 -11.35
N ILE A 161 -14.11 7.51 -12.44
CA ILE A 161 -15.22 7.97 -13.30
C ILE A 161 -16.53 8.02 -12.51
N VAL A 162 -16.83 6.97 -11.74
CA VAL A 162 -18.04 6.91 -10.90
C VAL A 162 -18.02 8.01 -9.84
N LEU A 163 -16.90 8.17 -9.12
CA LEU A 163 -16.74 9.19 -8.09
C LEU A 163 -16.90 10.60 -8.68
N SER A 164 -16.29 10.88 -9.83
CA SER A 164 -16.43 12.17 -10.51
C SER A 164 -17.89 12.46 -10.88
N ASN A 165 -18.63 11.46 -11.37
CA ASN A 165 -20.05 11.61 -11.69
C ASN A 165 -20.89 11.85 -10.42
N LYS A 166 -20.56 11.19 -9.30
CA LYS A 166 -21.23 11.38 -8.02
C LYS A 166 -21.00 12.78 -7.45
N ILE A 167 -19.76 13.25 -7.49
CA ILE A 167 -19.40 14.62 -7.08
C ILE A 167 -20.18 15.65 -7.91
N GLU A 168 -20.31 15.44 -9.22
CA GLU A 168 -21.07 16.37 -10.06
C GLU A 168 -22.58 16.33 -9.76
N GLY A 169 -23.15 15.13 -9.57
CA GLY A 169 -24.54 14.97 -9.14
C GLY A 169 -24.84 15.63 -7.79
N GLU A 170 -23.91 15.52 -6.82
CA GLU A 170 -24.01 16.20 -5.51
C GLU A 170 -24.08 17.72 -5.68
N LYS A 171 -23.23 18.30 -6.54
CA LYS A 171 -23.26 19.73 -6.83
C LYS A 171 -24.58 20.16 -7.48
N GLU A 172 -25.11 19.37 -8.41
CA GLU A 172 -26.39 19.67 -9.06
C GLU A 172 -27.55 19.68 -8.06
N VAL A 173 -27.62 18.69 -7.16
CA VAL A 173 -28.66 18.62 -6.12
C VAL A 173 -28.49 19.76 -5.12
N ARG A 174 -27.27 20.09 -4.71
CA ARG A 174 -26.99 21.24 -3.85
C ARG A 174 -27.41 22.56 -4.50
N MET A 175 -27.12 22.75 -5.79
CA MET A 175 -27.56 23.93 -6.54
C MET A 175 -29.08 24.02 -6.61
N LYS A 176 -29.79 22.90 -6.84
CA LYS A 176 -31.27 22.86 -6.78
C LYS A 176 -31.79 23.25 -5.40
N HIS A 177 -31.15 22.77 -4.33
CA HIS A 177 -31.49 23.14 -2.96
C HIS A 177 -31.33 24.65 -2.72
N GLU A 178 -30.21 25.23 -3.16
CA GLU A 178 -29.95 26.68 -3.04
C GLU A 178 -30.98 27.52 -3.82
N VAL A 179 -31.37 27.09 -5.02
CA VAL A 179 -32.41 27.75 -5.82
C VAL A 179 -33.77 27.64 -5.13
N ALA A 180 -34.14 26.46 -4.63
CA ALA A 180 -35.41 26.24 -3.93
C ALA A 180 -35.50 27.04 -2.63
N GLU A 181 -34.40 27.16 -1.88
CA GLU A 181 -34.32 28.01 -0.68
C GLU A 181 -34.49 29.49 -1.05
N GLY A 182 -33.87 29.92 -2.15
CA GLY A 182 -34.09 31.26 -2.71
C GLY A 182 -35.54 31.53 -3.11
N ASP A 183 -36.23 30.55 -3.70
CA ASP A 183 -37.66 30.63 -4.02
C ASP A 183 -38.54 30.70 -2.77
N LYS A 184 -38.18 29.99 -1.70
CA LYS A 184 -38.88 30.05 -0.42
C LYS A 184 -38.82 31.43 0.19
N ILE A 185 -37.62 32.01 0.25
CA ILE A 185 -37.41 33.36 0.77
C ILE A 185 -38.24 34.38 -0.04
N ARG A 186 -38.30 34.23 -1.37
CA ARG A 186 -39.14 35.06 -2.23
C ARG A 186 -40.64 34.87 -1.96
N ALA A 187 -41.09 33.63 -1.82
CA ALA A 187 -42.48 33.29 -1.55
C ALA A 187 -42.94 33.78 -0.16
N GLU A 188 -42.11 33.62 0.87
CA GLU A 188 -42.34 34.17 2.22
C GLU A 188 -42.48 35.69 2.20
N LYS A 189 -41.60 36.38 1.47
CA LYS A 189 -41.69 37.83 1.29
C LYS A 189 -43.02 38.23 0.63
N SER A 190 -43.40 37.56 -0.46
CA SER A 190 -44.66 37.84 -1.15
C SER A 190 -45.89 37.53 -0.29
N PHE A 191 -45.87 36.43 0.46
CA PHE A 191 -46.91 36.07 1.42
C PHE A 191 -47.07 37.14 2.51
N ASN A 192 -45.97 37.64 3.06
CA ASN A 192 -46.00 38.72 4.04
C ASN A 192 -46.57 40.02 3.47
N GLU A 193 -46.20 40.38 2.24
CA GLU A 193 -46.77 41.54 1.54
C GLU A 193 -48.29 41.39 1.29
N ALA A 194 -48.74 40.21 0.84
CA ALA A 194 -50.16 39.93 0.65
C ALA A 194 -50.94 39.90 1.97
N LYS A 195 -50.32 39.44 3.06
CA LYS A 195 -50.88 39.49 4.41
C LYS A 195 -51.13 40.92 4.87
N VAL A 196 -50.14 41.80 4.71
CA VAL A 196 -50.30 43.23 5.00
C VAL A 196 -51.44 43.82 4.16
N ALA A 197 -51.48 43.55 2.85
CA ALA A 197 -52.53 44.05 1.97
C ALA A 197 -53.94 43.52 2.32
N ALA A 198 -54.05 42.25 2.74
CA ALA A 198 -55.30 41.65 3.18
C ALA A 198 -55.78 42.26 4.51
N ASP A 199 -54.87 42.50 5.46
CA ASP A 199 -55.16 43.18 6.72
C ASP A 199 -55.61 44.63 6.47
N ASP A 200 -54.95 45.36 5.57
CA ASP A 200 -55.34 46.71 5.16
C ASP A 200 -56.72 46.74 4.49
N ALA A 201 -57.00 45.80 3.58
CA ALA A 201 -58.31 45.68 2.94
C ALA A 201 -59.42 45.35 3.95
N LYS A 202 -59.13 44.47 4.91
CA LYS A 202 -60.05 44.13 6.01
C LYS A 202 -60.30 45.32 6.93
N ASN A 203 -59.26 46.07 7.28
CA ASN A 203 -59.36 47.29 8.09
C ASN A 203 -60.17 48.36 7.35
N ALA A 204 -59.94 48.55 6.05
CA ALA A 204 -60.68 49.48 5.21
C ALA A 204 -62.16 49.09 5.05
N ALA A 205 -62.45 47.79 4.92
CA ALA A 205 -63.82 47.27 4.87
C ALA A 205 -64.53 47.42 6.23
N SER A 206 -63.84 47.13 7.34
CA SER A 206 -64.36 47.31 8.70
C SER A 206 -64.64 48.78 9.02
N LYS A 207 -63.72 49.68 8.62
CA LYS A 207 -63.92 51.13 8.74
C LYS A 207 -65.12 51.59 7.91
N ALA A 208 -65.23 51.19 6.65
CA ALA A 208 -66.39 51.52 5.82
C ALA A 208 -67.72 50.98 6.39
N TYR A 209 -67.71 49.77 6.96
CA TYR A 209 -68.87 49.19 7.64
C TYR A 209 -69.25 49.98 8.91
N ASN A 210 -68.26 50.37 9.72
CA ASN A 210 -68.47 51.18 10.92
C ASN A 210 -68.92 52.60 10.58
N ASP A 211 -68.42 53.20 9.50
CA ASP A 211 -68.85 54.50 8.98
C ASP A 211 -70.31 54.45 8.49
N ILE A 212 -70.74 53.37 7.83
CA ILE A 212 -72.14 53.14 7.46
C ILE A 212 -73.02 52.93 8.72
N ARG A 213 -72.50 52.25 9.74
CA ARG A 213 -73.21 52.01 11.01
C ARG A 213 -73.34 53.29 11.84
N SER A 214 -72.31 54.13 11.86
CA SER A 214 -72.32 55.42 12.56
C SER A 214 -73.15 56.47 11.82
N ALA A 215 -73.16 56.45 10.48
CA ALA A 215 -74.08 57.25 9.66
C ALA A 215 -75.55 56.85 9.87
N LYS A 216 -75.84 55.55 10.06
CA LYS A 216 -77.16 55.07 10.52
C LYS A 216 -77.47 55.39 11.99
N GLY A 217 -76.46 55.76 12.79
CA GLY A 217 -76.63 56.27 14.16
C GLY A 217 -77.13 57.71 14.23
N VAL A 218 -77.17 58.43 13.10
CA VAL A 218 -77.65 59.83 13.01
C VAL A 218 -78.95 59.96 12.20
N ALA A 219 -79.45 58.89 11.56
CA ALA A 219 -80.72 58.91 10.83
C ALA A 219 -81.57 57.68 11.13
N GLY A 220 -82.61 57.87 11.94
CA GLY A 220 -83.67 56.90 12.14
C GLY A 220 -84.41 56.58 10.84
N LYS A 221 -84.76 55.29 10.69
CA LYS A 221 -85.76 54.70 9.77
C LYS A 221 -85.80 55.27 8.34
N VAL A 222 -85.18 54.56 7.40
CA VAL A 222 -85.69 54.53 6.02
C VAL A 222 -85.89 53.08 5.59
N ALA A 223 -87.17 52.74 5.42
CA ALA A 223 -87.65 51.50 4.83
C ALA A 223 -87.42 51.53 3.31
N VAL A 224 -86.90 50.43 2.77
CA VAL A 224 -86.69 50.25 1.33
C VAL A 224 -87.99 49.73 0.71
N SER A 225 -88.71 50.58 -0.03
CA SER A 225 -89.64 50.15 -1.07
C SER A 225 -89.21 50.77 -2.41
N MET A 226 -88.94 49.91 -3.39
CA MET A 226 -88.71 50.27 -4.79
C MET A 226 -89.89 51.10 -5.32
N VAL A 227 -89.65 52.28 -5.91
CA VAL A 227 -90.31 52.80 -7.13
C VAL A 227 -89.52 54.01 -7.66
N VAL A 228 -89.49 54.08 -8.98
CA VAL A 228 -88.89 55.03 -9.93
C VAL A 228 -89.14 56.52 -9.62
N GLY A 229 -88.06 57.33 -9.70
CA GLY A 229 -88.10 58.73 -10.17
C GLY A 229 -88.19 59.84 -9.11
N THR A 230 -87.04 60.43 -8.74
CA THR A 230 -86.73 61.88 -8.55
C THR A 230 -85.38 62.04 -7.81
N PHE A 231 -84.58 63.05 -8.19
CA PHE A 231 -83.16 63.20 -7.84
C PHE A 231 -82.93 63.73 -6.39
N GLY A 232 -82.21 62.94 -5.58
CA GLY A 232 -81.58 63.28 -4.27
C GLY A 232 -82.51 63.15 -3.05
N PRO A 233 -82.11 62.58 -1.88
CA PRO A 233 -80.81 62.13 -1.36
C PRO A 233 -80.78 60.61 -1.02
N LEU A 234 -81.31 59.75 -1.91
CA LEU A 234 -81.26 58.29 -1.78
C LEU A 234 -80.08 57.62 -2.52
N LEU A 235 -79.30 58.40 -3.27
CA LEU A 235 -78.10 57.93 -3.96
C LEU A 235 -76.91 57.72 -3.01
N TYR A 236 -76.85 58.45 -1.89
CA TYR A 236 -75.69 58.41 -0.99
C TYR A 236 -75.57 57.05 -0.26
N THR A 237 -76.67 56.49 0.22
CA THR A 237 -76.68 55.20 0.93
C THR A 237 -76.49 54.00 -0.01
N ALA A 238 -76.97 54.08 -1.26
CA ALA A 238 -76.74 53.06 -2.27
C ALA A 238 -75.28 53.09 -2.76
N PHE A 239 -74.67 54.27 -2.87
CA PHE A 239 -73.26 54.45 -3.23
C PHE A 239 -72.32 54.00 -2.11
N GLU A 240 -72.62 54.32 -0.84
CA GLU A 240 -71.87 53.81 0.31
C GLU A 240 -72.02 52.30 0.49
N GLY A 241 -73.21 51.74 0.26
CA GLY A 241 -73.44 50.29 0.23
C GLY A 241 -72.68 49.59 -0.90
N LEU A 242 -72.64 50.19 -2.10
CA LEU A 242 -71.87 49.67 -3.24
C LEU A 242 -70.36 49.78 -3.00
N MET A 243 -69.90 50.83 -2.33
CA MET A 243 -68.50 51.02 -1.92
C MET A 243 -68.09 50.02 -0.83
N ALA A 244 -68.93 49.79 0.16
CA ALA A 244 -68.70 48.77 1.18
C ALA A 244 -68.77 47.35 0.59
N TYR A 245 -69.67 47.09 -0.36
CA TYR A 245 -69.73 45.81 -1.08
C TYR A 245 -68.50 45.59 -1.97
N ASN A 246 -68.05 46.60 -2.72
CA ASN A 246 -66.83 46.52 -3.53
C ASN A 246 -65.57 46.35 -2.64
N LYS A 247 -65.52 47.01 -1.47
CA LYS A 247 -64.43 46.83 -0.49
C LYS A 247 -64.48 45.45 0.20
N ALA A 248 -65.65 44.94 0.55
CA ALA A 248 -65.82 43.59 1.10
C ALA A 248 -65.41 42.53 0.07
N ARG A 249 -65.80 42.69 -1.20
CA ARG A 249 -65.37 41.82 -2.30
C ARG A 249 -63.86 41.92 -2.58
N GLY A 250 -63.26 43.09 -2.35
CA GLY A 250 -61.81 43.29 -2.36
C GLY A 250 -61.10 42.55 -1.23
N ALA A 251 -61.65 42.57 -0.02
CA ALA A 251 -61.14 41.82 1.12
C ALA A 251 -61.27 40.29 0.92
N GLU A 252 -62.38 39.81 0.33
CA GLU A 252 -62.57 38.40 -0.02
C GLU A 252 -61.53 37.92 -1.03
N ARG A 253 -61.25 38.73 -2.07
CA ARG A 253 -60.19 38.43 -3.06
C ARG A 253 -58.81 38.42 -2.42
N ALA A 254 -58.52 39.38 -1.55
CA ALA A 254 -57.24 39.44 -0.84
C ALA A 254 -57.05 38.23 0.07
N LYS A 255 -58.11 37.78 0.76
CA LYS A 255 -58.12 36.56 1.56
C LYS A 255 -57.87 35.31 0.71
N HIS A 256 -58.54 35.18 -0.44
CA HIS A 256 -58.33 34.06 -1.35
C HIS A 256 -56.90 34.03 -1.91
N THR A 257 -56.32 35.19 -2.27
CA THR A 257 -54.91 35.29 -2.68
C THR A 257 -53.96 34.85 -1.57
N LEU A 258 -54.26 35.20 -0.31
CA LEU A 258 -53.46 34.80 0.85
C LEU A 258 -53.53 33.29 1.11
N GLU A 259 -54.70 32.68 0.96
CA GLU A 259 -54.88 31.22 1.05
C GLU A 259 -54.07 30.50 -0.04
N LEU A 260 -54.15 30.96 -1.29
CA LEU A 260 -53.35 30.42 -2.40
C LEU A 260 -51.84 30.53 -2.15
N GLN A 261 -51.37 31.68 -1.64
CA GLN A 261 -49.96 31.87 -1.33
C GLN A 261 -49.50 31.04 -0.12
N SER A 262 -50.35 30.88 0.90
CA SER A 262 -50.10 29.98 2.03
C SER A 262 -49.93 28.53 1.55
N ASP A 263 -50.80 28.05 0.68
CA ASP A 263 -50.74 26.67 0.17
C ASP A 263 -49.53 26.46 -0.74
N ALA A 264 -49.18 27.45 -1.55
CA ALA A 264 -47.95 27.45 -2.35
C ALA A 264 -46.69 27.39 -1.46
N LEU A 265 -46.65 28.16 -0.37
CA LEU A 265 -45.53 28.19 0.57
C LEU A 265 -45.38 26.85 1.30
N LYS A 266 -46.49 26.26 1.78
CA LYS A 266 -46.50 24.91 2.37
C LYS A 266 -46.07 23.81 1.40
N GLN A 267 -46.37 23.97 0.11
CA GLN A 267 -45.92 23.04 -0.91
C GLN A 267 -44.41 23.17 -1.12
N LEU A 268 -43.91 24.40 -1.21
CA LEU A 268 -42.50 24.69 -1.38
C LEU A 268 -41.65 24.23 -0.18
N GLU A 269 -42.16 24.37 1.05
CA GLU A 269 -41.52 23.81 2.26
C GLU A 269 -41.37 22.29 2.21
N ARG A 270 -42.41 21.59 1.73
CA ARG A 270 -42.38 20.13 1.55
C ARG A 270 -41.37 19.72 0.47
N ASP A 271 -41.33 20.47 -0.62
CA ASP A 271 -40.39 20.22 -1.71
C ASP A 271 -38.94 20.48 -1.26
N LEU A 272 -38.70 21.54 -0.46
CA LEU A 272 -37.40 21.80 0.16
C LEU A 272 -36.96 20.69 1.11
N GLN A 273 -37.86 20.20 1.96
CA GLN A 273 -37.55 19.08 2.85
C GLN A 273 -37.16 17.83 2.04
N LYS A 274 -37.86 17.56 0.94
CA LYS A 274 -37.55 16.45 0.04
C LYS A 274 -36.18 16.62 -0.62
N ILE A 275 -35.87 17.81 -1.12
CA ILE A 275 -34.56 18.11 -1.72
C ILE A 275 -33.46 18.03 -0.65
N GLY A 276 -33.70 18.48 0.58
CA GLY A 276 -32.74 18.38 1.69
C GLY A 276 -32.39 16.92 2.01
N LEU A 277 -33.38 16.03 2.07
CA LEU A 277 -33.13 14.59 2.22
C LEU A 277 -32.32 14.00 1.04
N GLU A 278 -32.55 14.50 -0.19
CA GLU A 278 -31.78 14.11 -1.38
C GLU A 278 -30.33 14.60 -1.31
N VAL A 279 -30.09 15.82 -0.80
CA VAL A 279 -28.74 16.34 -0.52
C VAL A 279 -28.03 15.45 0.50
N ASP A 280 -28.67 15.13 1.62
CA ASP A 280 -28.05 14.32 2.67
C ASP A 280 -27.72 12.90 2.16
N ALA A 281 -28.65 12.29 1.42
CA ALA A 281 -28.44 10.99 0.81
C ALA A 281 -27.27 11.00 -0.20
N THR A 282 -27.23 11.99 -1.11
CA THR A 282 -26.16 12.11 -2.11
C THR A 282 -24.80 12.42 -1.49
N ASN A 283 -24.73 13.33 -0.51
CA ASN A 283 -23.51 13.60 0.26
C ASN A 283 -22.98 12.32 0.93
N SER A 284 -23.85 11.56 1.60
CA SER A 284 -23.44 10.31 2.27
C SER A 284 -22.91 9.26 1.28
N GLU A 285 -23.51 9.20 0.08
CA GLU A 285 -23.05 8.30 -0.98
C GLU A 285 -21.68 8.75 -1.53
N THR A 286 -21.49 10.05 -1.76
CA THR A 286 -20.20 10.61 -2.21
C THR A 286 -19.09 10.33 -1.20
N GLU A 287 -19.34 10.58 0.10
CA GLU A 287 -18.35 10.32 1.15
C GLU A 287 -17.99 8.83 1.23
N ARG A 288 -18.97 7.93 1.08
CA ARG A 288 -18.70 6.50 0.97
C ARG A 288 -17.78 6.20 -0.22
N TRP A 289 -18.06 6.74 -1.41
CA TRP A 289 -17.22 6.53 -2.58
C TRP A 289 -15.81 7.11 -2.43
N LYS A 290 -15.65 8.25 -1.75
CA LYS A 290 -14.33 8.81 -1.40
C LYS A 290 -13.55 7.86 -0.50
N ALA A 291 -14.21 7.25 0.49
CA ALA A 291 -13.58 6.27 1.38
C ALA A 291 -13.12 5.02 0.62
N VAL A 292 -13.96 4.46 -0.26
CA VAL A 292 -13.54 3.31 -1.10
C VAL A 292 -12.38 3.69 -2.02
N TYR A 293 -12.46 4.86 -2.66
CA TYR A 293 -11.38 5.34 -3.54
C TYR A 293 -10.06 5.51 -2.78
N GLY A 294 -10.10 6.11 -1.58
CA GLY A 294 -8.93 6.25 -0.71
C GLY A 294 -8.32 4.91 -0.30
N ALA A 295 -9.14 3.91 -0.01
CA ALA A 295 -8.67 2.55 0.30
C ALA A 295 -7.96 1.90 -0.90
N VAL A 296 -8.48 2.10 -2.11
CA VAL A 296 -7.85 1.61 -3.36
C VAL A 296 -6.54 2.32 -3.65
N ASP A 297 -6.47 3.63 -3.46
CA ASP A 297 -5.24 4.41 -3.64
C ASP A 297 -4.15 3.93 -2.68
N LEU A 298 -4.51 3.68 -1.43
CA LEU A 298 -3.58 3.14 -0.44
C LEU A 298 -3.13 1.71 -0.79
N ALA A 299 -4.04 0.84 -1.24
CA ALA A 299 -3.69 -0.50 -1.71
C ALA A 299 -2.72 -0.45 -2.89
N LEU A 300 -2.91 0.48 -3.83
CA LEU A 300 -1.99 0.65 -4.97
C LEU A 300 -0.62 1.17 -4.56
N GLN A 301 -0.56 2.15 -3.67
CA GLN A 301 0.71 2.63 -3.12
C GLN A 301 1.49 1.49 -2.46
N ASN A 302 0.80 0.66 -1.67
CA ASN A 302 1.37 -0.52 -1.05
C ASN A 302 1.83 -1.55 -2.09
N LEU A 303 1.04 -1.85 -3.10
CA LEU A 303 1.43 -2.79 -4.17
C LEU A 303 2.65 -2.30 -4.96
N THR A 304 2.73 -1.00 -5.26
CA THR A 304 3.92 -0.39 -5.89
C THR A 304 5.14 -0.50 -4.99
N GLY A 305 5.00 -0.23 -3.68
CA GLY A 305 6.06 -0.43 -2.70
C GLY A 305 6.52 -1.89 -2.62
N LEU A 306 5.58 -2.84 -2.62
CA LEU A 306 5.89 -4.28 -2.66
C LEU A 306 6.70 -4.64 -3.89
N GLN A 307 6.28 -4.21 -5.09
CA GLN A 307 7.02 -4.50 -6.33
C GLN A 307 8.45 -3.98 -6.29
N HIS A 308 8.63 -2.75 -5.80
CA HIS A 308 9.95 -2.14 -5.69
C HIS A 308 10.86 -2.97 -4.77
N HIS A 309 10.40 -3.29 -3.57
CA HIS A 309 11.22 -4.03 -2.60
C HIS A 309 11.40 -5.51 -2.97
N ILE A 310 10.42 -6.15 -3.62
CA ILE A 310 10.58 -7.50 -4.19
C ILE A 310 11.69 -7.48 -5.23
N GLN A 311 11.76 -6.43 -6.07
CA GLN A 311 12.81 -6.31 -7.07
C GLN A 311 14.21 -6.17 -6.45
N GLU A 312 14.35 -5.43 -5.35
CA GLU A 312 15.62 -5.36 -4.61
C GLU A 312 16.02 -6.73 -4.04
N MET A 313 15.08 -7.50 -3.48
CA MET A 313 15.34 -8.88 -3.04
C MET A 313 15.74 -9.80 -4.21
N VAL A 314 15.10 -9.67 -5.38
CA VAL A 314 15.48 -10.42 -6.59
C VAL A 314 16.91 -10.08 -7.01
N LYS A 315 17.35 -8.82 -6.93
CA LYS A 315 18.74 -8.43 -7.24
C LYS A 315 19.73 -9.14 -6.33
N TYR A 316 19.45 -9.17 -5.02
CA TYR A 316 20.28 -9.88 -4.05
C TYR A 316 20.44 -11.36 -4.40
N PHE A 317 19.33 -12.05 -4.69
CA PHE A 317 19.37 -13.48 -4.99
C PHE A 317 19.97 -13.78 -6.37
N ARG A 318 19.73 -12.93 -7.37
CA ARG A 318 20.42 -13.04 -8.66
C ARG A 318 21.92 -12.89 -8.48
N SER A 319 22.36 -11.90 -7.71
CA SER A 319 23.78 -11.73 -7.41
C SER A 319 24.38 -12.95 -6.70
N LEU A 320 23.65 -13.58 -5.78
CA LEU A 320 24.08 -14.85 -5.17
C LEU A 320 24.16 -15.99 -6.21
N SER A 321 23.15 -16.14 -7.06
CA SER A 321 23.12 -17.14 -8.14
C SER A 321 24.25 -16.95 -9.14
N ASP A 322 24.56 -15.71 -9.54
CA ASP A 322 25.67 -15.39 -10.45
C ASP A 322 27.02 -15.80 -9.84
N GLN A 323 27.21 -15.57 -8.53
CA GLN A 323 28.42 -16.01 -7.83
C GLN A 323 28.54 -17.53 -7.75
N ILE A 324 27.41 -18.24 -7.59
CA ILE A 324 27.36 -19.71 -7.63
C ILE A 324 27.65 -20.23 -9.05
N GLU A 325 27.18 -19.54 -10.08
CA GLU A 325 27.46 -19.89 -11.48
C GLU A 325 28.95 -19.76 -11.78
N ILE A 326 29.57 -18.63 -11.41
CA ILE A 326 31.02 -18.42 -11.58
C ILE A 326 31.82 -19.47 -10.80
N LEU A 327 31.39 -19.82 -9.59
CA LEU A 327 31.97 -20.91 -8.82
C LEU A 327 31.87 -22.24 -9.57
N SER A 328 30.71 -22.55 -10.15
CA SER A 328 30.47 -23.75 -10.95
C SER A 328 31.35 -23.82 -12.19
N GLU A 329 31.43 -22.74 -12.95
CA GLU A 329 32.29 -22.64 -14.14
C GLU A 329 33.75 -22.87 -13.79
N LYS A 330 34.27 -22.20 -12.74
CA LYS A 330 35.67 -22.37 -12.31
C LYS A 330 35.97 -23.79 -11.83
N CYS A 331 35.05 -24.43 -11.11
CA CYS A 331 35.21 -25.81 -10.66
C CYS A 331 35.26 -26.79 -11.85
N HIS A 332 34.34 -26.66 -12.81
CA HIS A 332 34.26 -27.57 -13.96
C HIS A 332 35.37 -27.34 -14.99
N GLU A 333 35.67 -26.08 -15.29
CA GLU A 333 36.55 -25.73 -16.40
C GLU A 333 38.03 -25.81 -16.01
N LYS A 334 38.40 -25.38 -14.80
CA LYS A 334 39.81 -25.20 -14.44
C LYS A 334 40.37 -26.36 -13.63
N VAL A 335 39.74 -26.68 -12.49
CA VAL A 335 40.26 -27.72 -11.60
C VAL A 335 40.15 -29.10 -12.23
N ARG A 336 39.01 -29.42 -12.88
CA ARG A 336 38.85 -30.72 -13.52
C ARG A 336 39.77 -30.89 -14.73
N ARG A 337 39.93 -29.83 -15.54
CA ARG A 337 40.81 -29.86 -16.71
C ARG A 337 42.26 -30.11 -16.30
N VAL A 338 42.79 -29.30 -15.37
CA VAL A 338 44.16 -29.47 -14.87
C VAL A 338 44.37 -30.87 -14.29
N VAL A 339 43.40 -31.42 -13.53
CA VAL A 339 43.51 -32.81 -13.03
C VAL A 339 43.50 -33.86 -14.14
N GLN A 340 42.69 -33.70 -15.17
CA GLN A 340 42.57 -34.69 -16.25
C GLN A 340 43.74 -34.63 -17.24
N GLU A 341 44.26 -33.44 -17.51
CA GLU A 341 45.41 -33.23 -18.40
C GLU A 341 46.67 -33.82 -17.76
N THR A 342 46.93 -33.56 -16.48
CA THR A 342 48.11 -34.09 -15.78
C THR A 342 48.04 -35.63 -15.56
N GLU A 343 46.85 -36.25 -15.54
CA GLU A 343 46.70 -37.72 -15.52
C GLU A 343 46.98 -38.38 -16.88
N SER A 344 46.99 -37.60 -17.97
CA SER A 344 47.12 -38.09 -19.36
C SER A 344 48.56 -38.10 -19.88
N ASP A 345 49.50 -37.44 -19.21
CA ASP A 345 50.90 -37.35 -19.63
C ASP A 345 51.68 -38.64 -19.34
N GLU A 346 52.42 -39.12 -20.34
CA GLU A 346 53.10 -40.44 -20.34
C GLU A 346 54.15 -40.62 -19.21
N ASP A 347 54.67 -39.53 -18.65
CA ASP A 347 55.66 -39.53 -17.57
C ASP A 347 55.03 -39.43 -16.16
N GLY A 348 53.72 -39.14 -16.06
CA GLY A 348 52.97 -39.08 -14.80
C GLY A 348 53.51 -38.08 -13.76
N LYS A 349 54.36 -37.14 -14.17
CA LYS A 349 54.92 -36.09 -13.32
C LYS A 349 54.10 -34.82 -13.50
N VAL A 350 53.68 -34.24 -12.37
CA VAL A 350 53.08 -32.91 -12.34
C VAL A 350 54.19 -31.89 -12.56
N ASP A 351 54.11 -31.13 -13.64
CA ASP A 351 55.04 -30.02 -13.87
C ASP A 351 54.72 -28.84 -12.91
N GLU A 352 55.73 -28.04 -12.59
CA GLU A 352 55.61 -26.94 -11.62
C GLU A 352 54.57 -25.89 -12.07
N GLU A 353 54.39 -25.72 -13.38
CA GLU A 353 53.41 -24.83 -14.01
C GLU A 353 51.96 -25.30 -13.74
N ASP A 354 51.67 -26.59 -13.91
CA ASP A 354 50.35 -27.18 -13.62
C ASP A 354 49.98 -27.05 -12.14
N LEU A 355 50.97 -27.26 -11.26
CA LEU A 355 50.77 -27.10 -9.83
C LEU A 355 50.47 -25.64 -9.47
N GLU A 356 51.18 -24.68 -10.07
CA GLU A 356 50.92 -23.26 -9.87
C GLU A 356 49.53 -22.84 -10.39
N GLU A 357 49.13 -23.32 -11.58
CA GLU A 357 47.80 -23.08 -12.15
C GLU A 357 46.68 -23.67 -11.27
N LEU A 358 46.86 -24.89 -10.77
CA LEU A 358 45.91 -25.50 -9.85
C LEU A 358 45.80 -24.69 -8.56
N LEU A 359 46.93 -24.27 -7.99
CA LEU A 359 46.95 -23.48 -6.74
C LEU A 359 46.25 -22.14 -6.92
N ASP A 360 46.45 -21.45 -8.05
CA ASP A 360 45.74 -20.21 -8.35
C ASP A 360 44.23 -20.46 -8.55
N SER A 361 43.86 -21.48 -9.31
CA SER A 361 42.45 -21.87 -9.51
C SER A 361 41.76 -22.25 -8.20
N ALA A 362 42.45 -22.99 -7.34
CA ALA A 362 41.98 -23.37 -6.02
C ALA A 362 41.79 -22.15 -5.10
N ARG A 363 42.73 -21.19 -5.10
CA ARG A 363 42.57 -19.92 -4.37
C ARG A 363 41.36 -19.13 -4.86
N GLN A 364 41.16 -19.06 -6.17
CA GLN A 364 39.98 -18.38 -6.75
C GLN A 364 38.68 -19.06 -6.31
N ILE A 365 38.57 -20.39 -6.45
CA ILE A 365 37.37 -21.14 -6.06
C ILE A 365 37.10 -21.00 -4.56
N LYS A 366 38.14 -21.09 -3.72
CA LYS A 366 38.03 -20.85 -2.27
C LYS A 366 37.51 -19.44 -2.00
N ALA A 367 38.02 -18.43 -2.73
CA ALA A 367 37.58 -17.05 -2.58
C ALA A 367 36.10 -16.84 -2.96
N PHE A 368 35.62 -17.44 -4.07
CA PHE A 368 34.21 -17.39 -4.47
C PHE A 368 33.30 -18.14 -3.48
N ALA A 369 33.71 -19.32 -3.01
CA ALA A 369 32.97 -20.08 -2.01
C ALA A 369 32.78 -19.27 -0.71
N LEU A 370 33.80 -18.51 -0.28
CA LEU A 370 33.68 -17.63 0.88
C LEU A 370 32.67 -16.48 0.67
N VAL A 371 32.58 -15.90 -0.53
CA VAL A 371 31.53 -14.89 -0.85
C VAL A 371 30.16 -15.50 -0.76
N VAL A 372 29.96 -16.64 -1.44
CA VAL A 372 28.68 -17.35 -1.46
C VAL A 372 28.27 -17.72 -0.04
N HIS A 373 29.20 -18.21 0.78
CA HIS A 373 28.98 -18.50 2.19
C HIS A 373 28.55 -17.24 2.95
N ALA A 374 29.32 -16.15 2.85
CA ALA A 374 29.04 -14.91 3.56
C ALA A 374 27.64 -14.38 3.23
N LYS A 375 27.29 -14.24 1.94
CA LYS A 375 25.96 -13.81 1.49
C LYS A 375 24.87 -14.73 2.01
N ALA A 376 24.97 -16.03 1.73
CA ALA A 376 23.92 -16.98 2.07
C ALA A 376 23.71 -17.07 3.59
N ARG A 377 24.80 -17.05 4.37
CA ARG A 377 24.77 -17.08 5.84
C ARG A 377 24.15 -15.82 6.43
N VAL A 378 24.50 -14.63 5.91
CA VAL A 378 23.91 -13.37 6.37
C VAL A 378 22.40 -13.40 6.20
N TYR A 379 21.90 -13.77 5.01
CA TYR A 379 20.47 -13.89 4.79
C TYR A 379 19.85 -14.89 5.77
N ALA A 380 20.40 -16.11 5.88
CA ALA A 380 19.85 -17.13 6.77
C ALA A 380 19.78 -16.67 8.24
N SER A 381 20.80 -15.96 8.72
CA SER A 381 20.85 -15.37 10.06
C SER A 381 19.81 -14.27 10.23
N VAL A 382 19.78 -13.29 9.31
CA VAL A 382 18.83 -12.17 9.30
C VAL A 382 17.38 -12.69 9.22
N SER A 383 17.13 -13.76 8.48
CA SER A 383 15.80 -14.36 8.40
C SER A 383 15.29 -14.76 9.77
N GLN A 384 16.15 -15.42 10.57
CA GLN A 384 15.78 -15.91 11.90
C GLN A 384 15.65 -14.78 12.92
N THR A 385 16.55 -13.79 12.90
CA THR A 385 16.60 -12.77 13.94
C THR A 385 15.71 -11.56 13.67
N GLU A 386 15.52 -11.19 12.41
CA GLU A 386 14.78 -9.99 12.00
C GLU A 386 13.50 -10.33 11.21
N ILE A 387 13.60 -11.04 10.08
CA ILE A 387 12.47 -11.24 9.14
C ILE A 387 11.32 -12.01 9.79
N PHE A 388 11.59 -13.18 10.39
CA PHE A 388 10.53 -14.00 10.97
C PHE A 388 9.87 -13.35 12.19
N ARG A 389 10.58 -12.47 12.91
CA ARG A 389 9.96 -11.65 13.96
C ARG A 389 8.94 -10.68 13.38
N GLY A 390 9.20 -10.14 12.20
CA GLY A 390 8.26 -9.31 11.47
C GLY A 390 6.95 -10.05 11.14
N PHE A 391 7.03 -11.28 10.66
CA PHE A 391 5.83 -12.09 10.42
C PHE A 391 5.09 -12.44 11.72
N GLN A 392 5.81 -12.72 12.80
CA GLN A 392 5.20 -12.91 14.12
C GLN A 392 4.45 -11.65 14.60
N LEU A 393 5.01 -10.47 14.35
CA LEU A 393 4.36 -9.20 14.65
C LEU A 393 3.08 -9.02 13.83
N ILE A 394 3.12 -9.25 12.51
CA ILE A 394 1.92 -9.20 11.65
C ILE A 394 0.83 -10.14 12.18
N ASN A 395 1.19 -11.38 12.52
CA ASN A 395 0.24 -12.34 13.07
C ASN A 395 -0.32 -11.90 14.43
N THR A 396 0.49 -11.25 15.26
CA THR A 396 0.04 -10.73 16.56
C THR A 396 -0.96 -9.59 16.36
N LEU A 397 -0.64 -8.65 15.47
CA LEU A 397 -1.52 -7.54 15.12
C LEU A 397 -2.84 -8.04 14.51
N GLY A 398 -2.79 -8.99 13.58
CA GLY A 398 -3.97 -9.56 12.94
C GLY A 398 -4.87 -10.39 13.86
N ASN A 399 -4.40 -10.80 15.04
CA ASN A 399 -5.20 -11.51 16.05
C ASN A 399 -5.81 -10.57 17.11
N CYS A 400 -5.51 -9.27 17.07
CA CYS A 400 -6.18 -8.29 17.93
C CYS A 400 -7.66 -8.19 17.53
N ASP A 401 -8.58 -8.22 18.50
CA ASP A 401 -10.02 -8.13 18.25
C ASP A 401 -10.37 -6.77 17.62
N PRO A 402 -10.73 -6.72 16.32
CA PRO A 402 -11.02 -5.48 15.62
C PRO A 402 -12.26 -4.78 16.18
N LEU A 403 -13.11 -5.49 16.94
CA LEU A 403 -14.34 -4.95 17.49
C LEU A 403 -14.10 -4.02 18.70
N SER A 404 -12.86 -3.98 19.21
CA SER A 404 -12.52 -3.21 20.41
C SER A 404 -11.98 -1.79 20.12
N ILE A 405 -11.61 -1.48 18.87
CA ILE A 405 -10.94 -0.23 18.47
C ILE A 405 -11.47 0.21 17.08
N PRO A 406 -11.67 1.51 16.82
CA PRO A 406 -11.99 2.00 15.47
C PRO A 406 -10.94 1.60 14.41
N ASP A 407 -11.37 1.35 13.17
CA ASP A 407 -10.50 0.89 12.07
C ASP A 407 -9.30 1.81 11.83
N GLU A 408 -9.52 3.13 11.81
CA GLU A 408 -8.46 4.14 11.64
C GLU A 408 -7.38 4.03 12.73
N GLU A 409 -7.79 3.90 13.99
CA GLU A 409 -6.87 3.81 15.12
C GLU A 409 -6.11 2.47 15.10
N TYR A 410 -6.77 1.38 14.72
CA TYR A 410 -6.12 0.08 14.54
C TYR A 410 -5.05 0.11 13.45
N ILE A 411 -5.33 0.74 12.31
CA ILE A 411 -4.38 0.88 11.20
C ILE A 411 -3.20 1.78 11.60
N GLU A 412 -3.46 2.93 12.23
CA GLU A 412 -2.42 3.86 12.69
C GLU A 412 -1.49 3.20 13.71
N ARG A 413 -2.07 2.49 14.70
CA ARG A 413 -1.29 1.74 15.69
C ARG A 413 -0.45 0.64 15.04
N SER A 414 -1.06 -0.15 14.14
CA SER A 414 -0.35 -1.22 13.43
C SER A 414 0.80 -0.66 12.60
N ALA A 415 0.60 0.44 11.88
CA ALA A 415 1.64 1.13 11.13
C ALA A 415 2.78 1.61 12.03
N GLY A 416 2.45 2.20 13.19
CA GLY A 416 3.44 2.65 14.18
C GLY A 416 4.30 1.51 14.74
N GLU A 417 3.69 0.39 15.12
CA GLU A 417 4.42 -0.79 15.62
C GLU A 417 5.30 -1.42 14.53
N LEU A 418 4.79 -1.52 13.30
CA LEU A 418 5.55 -2.00 12.14
C LEU A 418 6.71 -1.06 11.77
N ASP A 419 6.57 0.24 11.97
CA ASP A 419 7.63 1.23 11.75
C ASP A 419 8.77 1.14 12.77
N VAL A 420 8.45 0.85 14.03
CA VAL A 420 9.44 0.57 15.07
C VAL A 420 10.19 -0.72 14.73
N TYR A 421 9.46 -1.78 14.34
CA TYR A 421 10.06 -3.03 13.88
C TYR A 421 11.00 -2.80 12.68
N ARG A 422 10.51 -2.12 11.64
CA ARG A 422 11.27 -1.88 10.40
C ARG A 422 12.62 -1.25 10.69
N ARG A 423 12.65 -0.12 11.42
CA ARG A 423 13.90 0.60 11.73
C ARG A 423 14.88 -0.26 12.52
N LYS A 424 14.38 -1.03 13.48
CA LYS A 424 15.20 -1.95 14.27
C LYS A 424 15.79 -3.07 13.39
N ALA A 425 14.97 -3.68 12.54
CA ALA A 425 15.39 -4.73 11.63
C ALA A 425 16.42 -4.21 10.61
N GLU A 426 16.21 -3.02 10.02
CA GLU A 426 17.17 -2.40 9.09
C GLU A 426 18.54 -2.17 9.73
N SER A 427 18.57 -1.73 11.00
CA SER A 427 19.80 -1.59 11.77
C SER A 427 20.44 -2.94 12.09
N GLY A 428 19.65 -3.97 12.43
CA GLY A 428 20.13 -5.32 12.68
C GLY A 428 20.73 -5.99 11.44
N ILE A 429 20.12 -5.75 10.27
CA ILE A 429 20.61 -6.20 8.96
C ILE A 429 21.94 -5.53 8.64
N ALA A 430 22.01 -4.20 8.76
CA ALA A 430 23.24 -3.45 8.49
C ALA A 430 24.41 -3.92 9.36
N LYS A 431 24.12 -4.24 10.63
CA LYS A 431 25.10 -4.79 11.56
C LYS A 431 25.56 -6.18 11.12
N SER A 432 24.63 -7.07 10.79
CA SER A 432 24.94 -8.45 10.38
C SER A 432 25.77 -8.49 9.09
N VAL A 433 25.46 -7.63 8.13
CA VAL A 433 26.23 -7.49 6.88
C VAL A 433 27.63 -6.99 7.17
N TYR A 434 27.77 -5.97 8.02
CA TYR A 434 29.06 -5.41 8.40
C TYR A 434 29.96 -6.46 9.07
N GLU A 435 29.43 -7.20 10.05
CA GLU A 435 30.15 -8.28 10.74
C GLU A 435 30.56 -9.39 9.75
N SER A 436 29.70 -9.74 8.80
CA SER A 436 30.05 -10.72 7.78
C SER A 436 31.11 -10.23 6.80
N LYS A 437 31.11 -8.94 6.44
CA LYS A 437 32.17 -8.34 5.61
C LYS A 437 33.51 -8.34 6.35
N GLN A 438 33.51 -8.03 7.65
CA GLN A 438 34.73 -8.11 8.47
C GLN A 438 35.28 -9.54 8.51
N TRP A 439 34.40 -10.53 8.72
CA TRP A 439 34.79 -11.94 8.67
C TRP A 439 35.35 -12.32 7.30
N LEU A 440 34.67 -11.95 6.21
CA LEU A 440 35.11 -12.25 4.84
C LEU A 440 36.47 -11.63 4.54
N PHE A 441 36.70 -10.38 4.95
CA PHE A 441 38.00 -9.71 4.82
C PHE A 441 39.09 -10.48 5.56
N ALA A 442 38.83 -10.92 6.80
CA ALA A 442 39.79 -11.72 7.57
C ALA A 442 40.14 -13.06 6.89
N GLU A 443 39.15 -13.75 6.30
CA GLU A 443 39.39 -14.96 5.51
C GLU A 443 40.19 -14.66 4.23
N TYR A 444 39.93 -13.55 3.55
CA TYR A 444 40.70 -13.15 2.38
C TYR A 444 42.15 -12.81 2.68
N LYS A 445 42.46 -12.24 3.86
CA LYS A 445 43.86 -12.04 4.27
C LYS A 445 44.65 -13.35 4.35
N LYS A 446 43.98 -14.47 4.67
CA LYS A 446 44.63 -15.80 4.69
C LYS A 446 44.95 -16.30 3.28
N LEU A 447 44.11 -15.96 2.29
CA LEU A 447 44.30 -16.35 0.90
C LEU A 447 45.27 -15.42 0.16
N TYR A 448 45.26 -14.14 0.49
CA TYR A 448 46.03 -13.08 -0.16
C TYR A 448 46.83 -12.29 0.88
N PRO A 449 48.08 -12.70 1.17
CA PRO A 449 48.92 -12.03 2.16
C PRO A 449 49.23 -10.54 1.85
N THR A 450 49.03 -10.12 0.60
CA THR A 450 49.14 -8.72 0.17
C THR A 450 48.00 -7.84 0.71
N LEU A 451 46.89 -8.43 1.16
CA LEU A 451 45.77 -7.73 1.77
C LEU A 451 46.09 -7.39 3.23
N THR A 452 46.41 -6.12 3.50
CA THR A 452 46.75 -5.63 4.85
C THR A 452 45.57 -4.90 5.49
N ASP A 453 45.64 -4.67 6.81
CA ASP A 453 44.64 -3.86 7.52
C ASP A 453 44.60 -2.40 7.05
N ASP A 454 45.63 -1.98 6.31
CA ASP A 454 45.71 -0.67 5.66
C ASP A 454 44.89 -0.56 4.36
N SER A 455 44.44 -1.69 3.82
CA SER A 455 43.70 -1.75 2.56
C SER A 455 42.41 -0.92 2.60
N PRO A 456 42.08 -0.18 1.52
CA PRO A 456 40.79 0.52 1.40
C PRO A 456 39.59 -0.45 1.39
N LEU A 457 39.83 -1.73 1.11
CA LEU A 457 38.82 -2.79 1.14
C LEU A 457 38.49 -3.26 2.57
N ASN A 458 39.25 -2.82 3.58
CA ASN A 458 38.98 -3.18 4.97
C ASN A 458 37.67 -2.53 5.44
N PRO A 459 36.63 -3.30 5.78
CA PRO A 459 35.36 -2.75 6.25
C PRO A 459 35.51 -1.89 7.52
N ALA A 460 36.54 -2.11 8.34
CA ALA A 460 36.84 -1.26 9.50
C ALA A 460 37.27 0.17 9.14
N ARG A 461 37.72 0.41 7.90
CA ARG A 461 38.08 1.75 7.40
C ARG A 461 36.93 2.47 6.70
N GLN A 462 35.92 1.71 6.28
CA GLN A 462 34.68 2.26 5.76
C GLN A 462 33.87 2.78 6.95
N GLN A 463 33.20 3.93 6.80
CA GLN A 463 32.31 4.40 7.86
C GLN A 463 31.26 3.31 8.12
N PRO A 464 31.14 2.81 9.36
CA PRO A 464 30.10 1.85 9.66
C PRO A 464 28.75 2.52 9.35
N PRO A 465 27.80 1.77 8.80
CA PRO A 465 26.48 2.32 8.54
C PRO A 465 25.90 2.90 9.83
N PRO A 466 25.18 4.04 9.76
CA PRO A 466 24.63 4.68 10.96
C PRO A 466 23.65 3.72 11.64
N TYR A 467 24.10 3.04 12.69
CA TYR A 467 23.23 2.21 13.51
C TYR A 467 22.36 3.14 14.36
N THR A 468 21.06 3.08 14.16
CA THR A 468 20.16 3.74 15.10
C THR A 468 20.20 2.90 16.38
N LEU A 469 20.97 3.31 17.38
CA LEU A 469 20.84 2.78 18.73
C LEU A 469 19.44 3.15 19.21
N VAL A 470 18.46 2.29 18.90
CA VAL A 470 17.13 2.38 19.49
C VAL A 470 17.35 2.16 20.97
N GLN A 471 17.43 3.26 21.72
CA GLN A 471 17.40 3.21 23.18
C GLN A 471 16.17 2.38 23.53
N THR A 472 16.39 1.19 24.11
CA THR A 472 15.32 0.38 24.67
C THR A 472 14.65 1.23 25.74
N ILE A 473 13.56 1.90 25.36
CA ILE A 473 12.63 2.49 26.30
C ILE A 473 12.05 1.29 27.05
N THR A 474 12.63 1.03 28.20
CA THR A 474 12.11 0.09 29.17
C THR A 474 10.88 0.75 29.75
N THR A 475 9.72 0.44 29.19
CA THR A 475 8.45 0.77 29.83
C THR A 475 8.32 -0.14 31.04
N ASN A 476 8.53 0.46 32.22
CA ASN A 476 8.20 -0.14 33.52
C ASN A 476 6.69 -0.30 33.69
#